data_AF-D3KST7-F1
#
_entry.id   AF-D3KST7-F1
#
_cell.length_a   1.000
_cell.length_b   1.000
_cell.length_c   1.000
_cell.angle_alpha   90.00
_cell.angle_beta   90.00
_cell.angle_gamma   90.00
#
_symmetry.space_group_name_H-M   'P 1'
#
loop_
_entity.id
_entity.type
_entity.pdbx_description
1 polymer ?
#
loop_
_entity_poly.entity_id
_entity_poly.type
_entity_poly.pdbx_seq_one_letter_code
_entity_poly.pdbx_strand_id
1 'polypeptide(L)'
;ICIVGAGPAGFYAAQYLLKNLQDAQVDVVEKLPVPFGLVRFGVAPDHPEVKNVINTFTKTAENPRVRFLGNLSLGKDFTVKELRERYHAVLLTYGADQDRTLGIPNESLRNVLSAREFVAWYNGLPGFEELNPDLSGRTLTLLGQGNVAVDVARIVLSGVDQLKKTDITEYALEALSRSNIRKVLLVGRRGPLQAAFTSK
;
A
#
# COMPACT_ATOMS: atom_id res chain seq x y z
N ILE A 1 18.17 -2.88 -17.94
CA ILE A 1 17.90 -3.53 -16.63
C ILE A 1 16.39 -3.47 -16.43
N CYS A 2 15.75 -4.58 -16.04
CA CYS A 2 14.31 -4.59 -15.75
C CYS A 2 14.08 -4.62 -14.24
N ILE A 3 13.18 -3.79 -13.75
CA ILE A 3 12.74 -3.73 -12.35
C ILE A 3 11.27 -4.11 -12.30
N VAL A 4 10.92 -5.16 -11.57
CA VAL A 4 9.55 -5.65 -11.43
C VAL A 4 8.94 -5.12 -10.13
N GLY A 5 8.04 -4.15 -10.27
CA GLY A 5 7.34 -3.45 -9.18
C GLY A 5 7.79 -2.01 -9.04
N ALA A 6 6.85 -1.07 -9.14
CA ALA A 6 7.07 0.38 -9.12
C ALA A 6 6.85 0.99 -7.72
N GLY A 7 7.08 0.22 -6.65
CA GLY A 7 7.10 0.74 -5.27
C GLY A 7 8.42 1.42 -4.91
N PRO A 8 8.60 1.82 -3.63
CA PRO A 8 9.84 2.43 -3.15
C PRO A 8 11.10 1.64 -3.47
N ALA A 9 11.08 0.32 -3.26
CA ALA A 9 12.23 -0.54 -3.55
C ALA A 9 12.66 -0.44 -5.01
N GLY A 10 11.69 -0.45 -5.95
CA GLY A 10 11.96 -0.34 -7.38
C GLY A 10 12.51 1.03 -7.77
N PHE A 11 11.91 2.12 -7.28
CA PHE A 11 12.38 3.46 -7.61
C PHE A 11 13.71 3.82 -6.95
N TYR A 12 13.98 3.40 -5.72
CA TYR A 12 15.30 3.58 -5.11
C TYR A 12 16.37 2.78 -5.86
N ALA A 13 16.06 1.56 -6.30
CA ALA A 13 16.96 0.79 -7.15
C ALA A 13 17.21 1.49 -8.50
N ALA A 14 16.16 1.98 -9.17
CA ALA A 14 16.30 2.76 -10.40
C ALA A 14 17.19 4.00 -10.20
N GLN A 15 16.93 4.78 -9.15
CA GLN A 15 17.73 5.96 -8.81
C GLN A 15 19.21 5.60 -8.59
N TYR A 16 19.48 4.52 -7.85
CA TYR A 16 20.83 4.04 -7.60
C TYR A 16 21.53 3.61 -8.90
N LEU A 17 20.83 2.86 -9.77
CA LEU A 17 21.38 2.43 -11.05
C LEU A 17 21.70 3.61 -11.95
N LEU A 18 20.80 4.59 -12.08
CA LEU A 18 21.02 5.78 -12.90
C LEU A 18 22.20 6.64 -12.42
N LYS A 19 22.42 6.70 -11.09
CA LYS A 19 23.52 7.45 -10.49
C LYS A 19 24.88 6.80 -10.76
N ASN A 20 24.94 5.47 -10.72
CA ASN A 20 26.21 4.74 -10.75
C ASN A 20 26.55 4.14 -12.12
N LEU A 21 25.58 4.00 -13.02
CA LEU A 21 25.76 3.40 -14.35
C LEU A 21 25.29 4.39 -15.42
N GLN A 22 26.23 4.99 -16.16
CA GLN A 22 25.93 6.05 -17.13
C GLN A 22 25.18 5.55 -18.37
N ASP A 23 25.41 4.31 -18.80
CA ASP A 23 24.78 3.75 -20.00
C ASP A 23 23.58 2.83 -19.70
N ALA A 24 23.21 2.70 -18.42
CA ALA A 24 22.11 1.83 -18.03
C ALA A 24 20.75 2.41 -18.46
N GLN A 25 20.03 1.64 -19.27
CA GLN A 25 18.60 1.81 -19.53
C GLN A 25 17.79 0.98 -18.52
N VAL A 26 16.76 1.57 -17.93
CA VAL A 26 15.95 0.95 -16.88
C VAL A 26 14.47 0.92 -17.31
N ASP A 27 13.91 -0.27 -17.35
CA ASP A 27 12.46 -0.44 -17.50
C ASP A 27 11.87 -0.84 -16.16
N VAL A 28 10.88 -0.08 -15.69
CA VAL A 28 10.11 -0.37 -14.48
C VAL A 28 8.76 -0.91 -14.90
N VAL A 29 8.53 -2.20 -14.70
CA VAL A 29 7.25 -2.87 -15.00
C VAL A 29 6.39 -2.94 -13.74
N GLU A 30 5.09 -2.68 -13.87
CA GLU A 30 4.14 -2.62 -12.76
C GLU A 30 2.80 -3.26 -13.15
N LYS A 31 2.21 -4.03 -12.23
CA LYS A 31 0.92 -4.69 -12.46
C LYS A 31 -0.22 -3.68 -12.50
N LEU A 32 -0.12 -2.59 -11.74
CA LEU A 32 -1.12 -1.52 -11.71
C LEU A 32 -0.89 -0.50 -12.84
N PRO A 33 -1.93 0.29 -13.20
CA PRO A 33 -1.78 1.36 -14.19
C PRO A 33 -0.95 2.54 -13.68
N VAL A 34 -0.77 2.64 -12.35
CA VAL A 34 -0.10 3.75 -11.69
C VAL A 34 1.06 3.27 -10.81
N PRO A 35 2.15 4.06 -10.72
CA PRO A 35 3.32 3.71 -9.92
C PRO A 35 3.13 3.98 -8.42
N PHE A 36 4.23 3.82 -7.68
CA PHE A 36 4.48 4.18 -6.27
C PHE A 36 4.01 3.19 -5.21
N GLY A 37 3.25 2.17 -5.59
CA GLY A 37 2.87 1.05 -4.72
C GLY A 37 2.29 1.54 -3.38
N LEU A 38 2.81 1.03 -2.26
CA LEU A 38 2.31 1.38 -0.92
C LEU A 38 2.51 2.85 -0.52
N VAL A 39 3.33 3.64 -1.22
CA VAL A 39 3.34 5.09 -0.95
C VAL A 39 2.01 5.72 -1.35
N ARG A 40 1.40 5.22 -2.42
CA ARG A 40 0.05 5.64 -2.85
C ARG A 40 -1.04 4.87 -2.10
N PHE A 41 -0.91 3.54 -2.05
CA PHE A 41 -1.99 2.65 -1.62
C PHE A 41 -1.91 2.16 -0.17
N GLY A 42 -0.83 2.46 0.54
CA GLY A 42 -0.59 2.01 1.92
C GLY A 42 -0.51 3.15 2.92
N VAL A 43 0.34 4.14 2.66
CA VAL A 43 0.50 5.32 3.52
C VAL A 43 -0.86 5.99 3.72
N ALA A 44 -1.24 6.17 4.99
CA ALA A 44 -2.53 6.74 5.35
C ALA A 44 -2.72 8.15 4.75
N PRO A 45 -3.95 8.52 4.38
CA PRO A 45 -4.23 9.79 3.71
C PRO A 45 -3.98 11.01 4.59
N ASP A 46 -3.99 10.84 5.91
CA ASP A 46 -3.63 11.85 6.90
C ASP A 46 -2.12 11.92 7.21
N HIS A 47 -1.28 11.17 6.47
CA HIS A 47 0.18 11.27 6.46
C HIS A 47 0.72 11.75 5.09
N PRO A 48 0.27 12.90 4.57
CA PRO A 48 0.68 13.38 3.25
C PRO A 48 2.19 13.65 3.17
N GLU A 49 2.83 13.98 4.29
CA GLU A 49 4.27 14.27 4.32
C GLU A 49 5.12 13.04 4.01
N VAL A 50 4.64 11.83 4.33
CA VAL A 50 5.31 10.57 3.98
C VAL A 50 5.20 10.29 2.47
N LYS A 51 4.13 10.76 1.82
CA LYS A 51 3.93 10.64 0.37
C LYS A 51 4.83 11.56 -0.44
N ASN A 52 5.50 12.54 0.17
CA ASN A 52 6.41 13.48 -0.51
C ASN A 52 7.58 12.81 -1.27
N VAL A 53 7.94 11.57 -0.91
CA VAL A 53 8.95 10.78 -1.64
C VAL A 53 8.56 10.57 -3.11
N ILE A 54 7.26 10.62 -3.44
CA ILE A 54 6.75 10.57 -4.83
C ILE A 54 7.45 11.61 -5.70
N ASN A 55 7.73 12.82 -5.20
CA ASN A 55 8.42 13.85 -5.98
C ASN A 55 9.81 13.40 -6.45
N THR A 56 10.52 12.62 -5.64
CA THR A 56 11.84 12.07 -5.99
C THR A 56 11.70 10.92 -7.00
N PHE A 57 10.66 10.10 -6.85
CA PHE A 57 10.38 9.01 -7.77
C PHE A 57 9.92 9.52 -9.13
N THR A 58 9.10 10.57 -9.19
CA THR A 58 8.71 11.25 -10.42
C THR A 58 9.94 11.79 -11.17
N LYS A 59 10.85 12.50 -10.50
CA LYS A 59 12.12 12.95 -11.11
C LYS A 59 12.96 11.79 -11.65
N THR A 60 12.90 10.63 -10.99
CA THR A 60 13.59 9.42 -11.46
C THR A 60 12.91 8.86 -12.71
N ALA A 61 11.57 8.83 -12.75
CA ALA A 61 10.78 8.36 -13.88
C ALA A 61 10.90 9.28 -15.11
N GLU A 62 11.09 10.58 -14.92
CA GLU A 62 11.30 11.57 -15.99
C GLU A 62 12.68 11.46 -16.66
N ASN A 63 13.60 10.68 -16.10
CA ASN A 63 14.91 10.48 -16.72
C ASN A 63 14.72 9.76 -18.08
N PRO A 64 15.33 10.24 -19.18
CA PRO A 64 15.16 9.63 -20.50
C PRO A 64 15.66 8.19 -20.59
N ARG A 65 16.45 7.72 -19.61
CA ARG A 65 16.91 6.34 -19.49
C ARG A 65 15.95 5.44 -18.70
N VAL A 66 14.81 5.96 -18.24
CA VAL A 66 13.78 5.22 -17.52
C VAL A 66 12.51 5.16 -18.34
N ARG A 67 11.92 3.96 -18.45
CA ARG A 67 10.58 3.79 -18.99
C ARG A 67 9.70 3.11 -17.96
N PHE A 68 8.51 3.66 -17.75
CA PHE A 68 7.47 3.04 -16.94
C PHE A 68 6.52 2.25 -17.82
N LEU A 69 6.27 0.99 -17.46
CA LEU A 69 5.42 0.06 -18.18
C LEU A 69 4.38 -0.52 -17.19
N GLY A 70 3.28 0.21 -16.99
CA GLY A 70 2.16 -0.23 -16.15
C GLY A 70 1.25 -1.25 -16.82
N ASN A 71 0.31 -1.81 -16.05
CA ASN A 71 -0.62 -2.87 -16.48
C ASN A 71 0.06 -4.15 -17.01
N LEU A 72 1.27 -4.47 -16.54
CA LEU A 72 1.99 -5.69 -16.92
C LEU A 72 2.30 -6.51 -15.67
N SER A 73 1.73 -7.70 -15.58
CA SER A 73 1.82 -8.57 -14.42
C SER A 73 2.75 -9.77 -14.66
N LEU A 74 3.74 -9.90 -13.77
CA LEU A 74 4.64 -11.07 -13.76
C LEU A 74 3.85 -12.35 -13.45
N GLY A 75 4.05 -13.39 -14.26
CA GLY A 75 3.36 -14.67 -14.16
C GLY A 75 2.06 -14.73 -14.97
N LYS A 76 1.57 -13.59 -15.50
CA LYS A 76 0.41 -13.53 -16.39
C LYS A 76 0.81 -13.06 -17.80
N ASP A 77 1.41 -11.88 -17.89
CA ASP A 77 1.71 -11.22 -19.17
C ASP A 77 3.15 -11.51 -19.62
N PHE A 78 4.04 -11.82 -18.67
CA PHE A 78 5.43 -12.21 -18.92
C PHE A 78 5.96 -13.09 -17.79
N THR A 79 7.07 -13.78 -18.02
CA THR A 79 7.77 -14.63 -17.05
C THR A 79 9.15 -14.09 -16.69
N VAL A 80 9.72 -14.52 -15.55
CA VAL A 80 11.09 -14.16 -15.18
C VAL A 80 12.10 -14.69 -16.21
N LYS A 81 11.85 -15.86 -16.80
CA LYS A 81 12.70 -16.45 -17.84
C LYS A 81 12.78 -15.53 -19.06
N GLU A 82 11.63 -15.08 -19.55
CA GLU A 82 11.50 -14.15 -20.66
C GLU A 82 12.18 -12.81 -20.40
N LEU A 83 12.14 -12.29 -19.16
CA LEU A 83 12.88 -11.09 -18.80
C LEU A 83 14.40 -11.33 -18.80
N ARG A 84 14.85 -12.47 -18.29
CA ARG A 84 16.29 -12.81 -18.25
C ARG A 84 16.90 -12.98 -19.64
N GLU A 85 16.10 -13.37 -20.64
CA GLU A 85 16.54 -13.47 -22.03
C GLU A 85 16.65 -12.10 -22.72
N ARG A 86 15.90 -11.09 -22.24
CA ARG A 86 15.81 -9.75 -22.87
C ARG A 86 16.61 -8.66 -22.15
N TYR A 87 16.94 -8.86 -20.88
CA TYR A 87 17.61 -7.88 -20.03
C TYR A 87 18.88 -8.45 -19.40
N HIS A 88 19.93 -7.64 -19.33
CA HIS A 88 21.18 -7.98 -18.64
C HIS A 88 21.00 -8.32 -17.15
N ALA A 89 20.01 -7.71 -16.50
CA ALA A 89 19.67 -7.96 -15.10
C ALA A 89 18.18 -7.70 -14.86
N VAL A 90 17.61 -8.47 -13.93
CA VAL A 90 16.21 -8.37 -13.49
C VAL A 90 16.18 -8.22 -11.97
N LEU A 91 15.55 -7.17 -11.47
CA LEU A 91 15.36 -6.92 -10.04
C LEU A 91 13.89 -7.16 -9.69
N LEU A 92 13.65 -8.00 -8.67
CA LEU A 92 12.31 -8.28 -8.16
C LEU A 92 12.04 -7.38 -6.94
N THR A 93 11.16 -6.40 -7.11
CA THR A 93 10.83 -5.38 -6.11
C THR A 93 9.31 -5.24 -5.89
N TYR A 94 8.57 -6.33 -6.11
CA TYR A 94 7.10 -6.36 -6.11
C TYR A 94 6.45 -6.38 -4.71
N GLY A 95 7.24 -6.28 -3.64
CA GLY A 95 6.76 -6.21 -2.27
C GLY A 95 6.08 -7.50 -1.77
N ALA A 96 5.19 -7.35 -0.79
CA ALA A 96 4.40 -8.42 -0.22
C ALA A 96 2.91 -8.09 -0.37
N ASP A 97 2.23 -8.83 -1.24
CA ASP A 97 0.83 -8.58 -1.63
C ASP A 97 -0.17 -9.53 -0.95
N GLN A 98 0.34 -10.47 -0.14
CA GLN A 98 -0.47 -11.48 0.56
C GLN A 98 -0.62 -11.15 2.04
N ASP A 99 -1.83 -11.36 2.55
CA ASP A 99 -2.17 -11.16 3.95
C ASP A 99 -1.82 -12.38 4.80
N ARG A 100 -1.50 -12.15 6.07
CA ARG A 100 -1.34 -13.23 7.05
C ARG A 100 -2.70 -13.57 7.63
N THR A 101 -3.13 -14.81 7.44
CA THR A 101 -4.34 -15.32 8.09
C THR A 101 -4.09 -15.64 9.57
N LEU A 102 -5.16 -15.72 10.36
CA LEU A 102 -5.10 -16.02 11.78
C LEU A 102 -5.18 -17.52 12.05
N GLY A 103 -5.78 -18.27 11.12
CA GLY A 103 -6.03 -19.71 11.26
C GLY A 103 -7.03 -20.02 12.36
N ILE A 104 -8.02 -19.15 12.58
CA ILE A 104 -9.02 -19.29 13.65
C ILE A 104 -10.43 -19.53 13.07
N PRO A 105 -11.32 -20.19 13.83
CA PRO A 105 -12.71 -20.32 13.41
C PRO A 105 -13.33 -18.95 13.09
N ASN A 106 -14.15 -18.92 12.05
CA ASN A 106 -14.90 -17.73 11.60
C ASN A 106 -14.05 -16.58 11.03
N GLU A 107 -12.77 -16.80 10.69
CA GLU A 107 -11.92 -15.76 10.09
C GLU A 107 -12.35 -15.31 8.68
N SER A 108 -13.26 -16.05 8.04
CA SER A 108 -13.83 -15.74 6.71
C SER A 108 -15.22 -15.09 6.76
N LEU A 109 -15.72 -14.72 7.95
CA LEU A 109 -16.99 -13.99 8.04
C LEU A 109 -16.88 -12.62 7.36
N ARG A 110 -17.99 -12.16 6.77
CA ARG A 110 -18.05 -10.97 5.90
C ARG A 110 -17.37 -9.71 6.44
N ASN A 111 -17.47 -9.42 7.74
CA ASN A 111 -16.91 -8.21 8.35
C ASN A 111 -15.61 -8.47 9.14
N VAL A 112 -14.99 -9.64 8.94
CA VAL A 112 -13.64 -9.95 9.42
C VAL A 112 -12.70 -9.71 8.26
N LEU A 113 -12.01 -8.56 8.32
CA LEU A 113 -11.16 -8.06 7.25
C LEU A 113 -9.71 -8.00 7.72
N SER A 114 -8.77 -8.20 6.80
CA SER A 114 -7.39 -7.81 7.07
C SER A 114 -7.28 -6.28 7.13
N ALA A 115 -6.32 -5.79 7.92
CA ALA A 115 -6.05 -4.36 7.96
C ALA A 115 -5.60 -3.83 6.59
N ARG A 116 -4.90 -4.66 5.79
CA ARG A 116 -4.44 -4.29 4.44
C ARG A 116 -5.61 -4.05 3.49
N GLU A 117 -6.65 -4.88 3.51
CA GLU A 117 -7.84 -4.69 2.70
C GLU A 117 -8.56 -3.39 3.05
N PHE A 118 -8.71 -3.11 4.35
CA PHE A 118 -9.31 -1.85 4.81
C PHE A 118 -8.49 -0.62 4.37
N VAL A 119 -7.15 -0.72 4.46
CA VAL A 119 -6.22 0.33 3.98
C VAL A 119 -6.31 0.51 2.46
N ALA A 120 -6.32 -0.60 1.72
CA ALA A 120 -6.46 -0.62 0.28
C ALA A 120 -7.77 0.06 -0.17
N TRP A 121 -8.88 -0.22 0.52
CA TRP A 121 -10.17 0.40 0.28
C TRP A 121 -10.14 1.91 0.49
N TYR A 122 -9.68 2.42 1.64
CA TYR A 122 -9.69 3.87 1.85
C TYR A 122 -8.66 4.63 1.01
N ASN A 123 -7.60 3.97 0.54
CA ASN A 123 -6.57 4.55 -0.34
C ASN A 123 -6.84 4.33 -1.84
N GLY A 124 -7.92 3.65 -2.21
CA GLY A 124 -8.32 3.47 -3.61
C GLY A 124 -7.41 2.54 -4.42
N LEU A 125 -6.95 1.44 -3.81
CA LEU A 125 -6.30 0.37 -4.54
C LEU A 125 -7.33 -0.30 -5.48
N PRO A 126 -7.07 -0.40 -6.79
CA PRO A 126 -8.00 -1.03 -7.72
C PRO A 126 -8.36 -2.47 -7.31
N GLY A 127 -9.65 -2.79 -7.32
CA GLY A 127 -10.22 -4.08 -6.90
C GLY A 127 -10.72 -4.10 -5.45
N PHE A 128 -10.56 -3.01 -4.68
CA PHE A 128 -11.03 -2.89 -3.30
C PHE A 128 -12.18 -1.91 -3.11
N GLU A 129 -12.67 -1.28 -4.18
CA GLU A 129 -13.75 -0.28 -4.14
C GLU A 129 -15.03 -0.85 -3.52
N GLU A 130 -15.31 -2.13 -3.79
CA GLU A 130 -16.52 -2.83 -3.33
C GLU A 130 -16.35 -3.54 -1.97
N LEU A 131 -15.26 -3.32 -1.24
CA LEU A 131 -15.02 -3.94 0.07
C LEU A 131 -16.18 -3.67 1.05
N ASN A 132 -16.78 -2.48 1.00
CA ASN A 132 -17.99 -2.08 1.73
C ASN A 132 -18.02 -2.57 3.20
N PRO A 133 -17.02 -2.20 4.02
CA PRO A 133 -16.96 -2.61 5.42
C PRO A 133 -18.19 -2.13 6.19
N ASP A 134 -18.78 -2.98 7.03
CA ASP A 134 -19.91 -2.59 7.88
C ASP A 134 -19.40 -1.85 9.12
N LEU A 135 -19.62 -0.53 9.12
CA LEU A 135 -19.23 0.41 10.19
C LEU A 135 -20.43 0.82 11.08
N SER A 136 -21.54 0.10 11.01
CA SER A 136 -22.76 0.39 11.81
C SER A 136 -22.63 0.00 13.29
N GLY A 137 -21.66 -0.84 13.62
CA GLY A 137 -21.34 -1.25 14.99
C GLY A 137 -20.72 -0.14 15.84
N ARG A 138 -20.68 -0.34 17.16
CA ARG A 138 -20.10 0.65 18.10
C ARG A 138 -18.60 0.44 18.37
N THR A 139 -18.10 -0.77 18.20
CA THR A 139 -16.72 -1.16 18.54
C THR A 139 -16.05 -1.86 17.37
N LEU A 140 -14.84 -1.41 17.01
CA LEU A 140 -13.94 -2.09 16.09
C LEU A 140 -12.82 -2.77 16.90
N THR A 141 -12.48 -4.01 16.56
CA THR A 141 -11.36 -4.73 17.18
C THR A 141 -10.28 -4.98 16.14
N LEU A 142 -9.05 -4.57 16.45
CA LEU A 142 -7.87 -4.74 15.61
C LEU A 142 -6.92 -5.73 16.30
N LEU A 143 -6.60 -6.82 15.60
CA LEU A 143 -5.67 -7.83 16.07
C LEU A 143 -4.26 -7.48 15.60
N GLY A 144 -3.50 -6.80 16.45
CA GLY A 144 -2.18 -6.28 16.16
C GLY A 144 -1.91 -4.93 16.81
N GLN A 145 -0.64 -4.69 17.17
CA GLN A 145 -0.16 -3.45 17.79
C GLN A 145 1.02 -2.89 16.99
N GLY A 146 0.83 -2.73 15.69
CA GLY A 146 1.79 -2.08 14.78
C GLY A 146 1.22 -0.81 14.16
N ASN A 147 2.04 -0.07 13.41
CA ASN A 147 1.63 1.21 12.80
C ASN A 147 0.38 1.08 11.92
N VAL A 148 0.21 0.00 11.16
CA VAL A 148 -0.99 -0.21 10.33
C VAL A 148 -2.27 -0.31 11.18
N ALA A 149 -2.19 -0.93 12.36
CA ALA A 149 -3.35 -0.98 13.27
C ALA A 149 -3.67 0.42 13.83
N VAL A 150 -2.65 1.22 14.11
CA VAL A 150 -2.82 2.62 14.54
C VAL A 150 -3.42 3.47 13.42
N ASP A 151 -2.98 3.27 12.17
CA ASP A 151 -3.52 3.97 11.00
C ASP A 151 -5.02 3.67 10.82
N VAL A 152 -5.41 2.40 10.83
CA VAL A 152 -6.83 2.02 10.73
C VAL A 152 -7.65 2.61 11.89
N ALA A 153 -7.14 2.53 13.12
CA ALA A 153 -7.82 3.11 14.27
C ALA A 153 -8.00 4.62 14.13
N ARG A 154 -6.97 5.33 13.67
CA ARG A 154 -6.99 6.78 13.47
C ARG A 154 -7.96 7.19 12.39
N ILE A 155 -7.97 6.52 11.23
CA ILE A 155 -8.91 6.79 10.14
C ILE A 155 -10.36 6.60 10.60
N VAL A 156 -10.65 5.51 11.31
CA VAL A 156 -12.02 5.22 11.79
C VAL A 156 -12.51 6.20 12.85
N LEU A 157 -11.61 6.72 13.69
CA LEU A 157 -11.94 7.64 14.78
C LEU A 157 -11.81 9.13 14.41
N SER A 158 -11.19 9.46 13.27
CA SER A 158 -10.99 10.83 12.85
C SER A 158 -12.29 11.51 12.45
N GLY A 159 -12.38 12.81 12.72
CA GLY A 159 -13.50 13.62 12.28
C GLY A 159 -13.56 13.70 10.76
N VAL A 160 -14.74 13.49 10.18
CA VAL A 160 -14.97 13.52 8.72
C VAL A 160 -14.47 14.82 8.09
N ASP A 161 -14.60 15.96 8.78
CA ASP A 161 -14.15 17.26 8.26
C ASP A 161 -12.64 17.41 8.14
N GLN A 162 -11.87 16.60 8.89
CA GLN A 162 -10.42 16.52 8.74
C GLN A 162 -10.07 15.64 7.54
N LEU A 163 -10.70 14.47 7.44
CA LEU A 163 -10.47 13.52 6.34
C LEU A 163 -10.87 14.08 4.98
N LYS A 164 -11.91 14.92 4.89
CA LYS A 164 -12.30 15.66 3.67
C LYS A 164 -11.17 16.45 3.01
N LYS A 165 -10.11 16.79 3.75
CA LYS A 165 -8.96 17.58 3.27
C LYS A 165 -7.79 16.71 2.81
N THR A 166 -7.94 15.38 2.86
CA THR A 166 -6.91 14.40 2.52
C THR A 166 -7.19 13.76 1.16
N ASP A 167 -6.33 12.84 0.72
CA ASP A 167 -6.51 12.07 -0.52
C ASP A 167 -7.30 10.75 -0.33
N ILE A 168 -8.04 10.62 0.78
CA ILE A 168 -8.95 9.49 1.02
C ILE A 168 -10.01 9.40 -0.09
N THR A 169 -10.43 8.18 -0.44
CA THR A 169 -11.46 7.98 -1.46
C THR A 169 -12.83 8.50 -1.00
N GLU A 170 -13.61 9.02 -1.95
CA GLU A 170 -14.93 9.60 -1.67
C GLU A 170 -15.90 8.56 -1.07
N TYR A 171 -15.92 7.34 -1.60
CA TYR A 171 -16.75 6.26 -1.09
C TYR A 171 -16.37 5.85 0.34
N ALA A 172 -15.08 5.88 0.69
CA ALA A 172 -14.64 5.56 2.03
C ALA A 172 -15.02 6.68 3.01
N LEU A 173 -14.87 7.92 2.58
CA LEU A 173 -15.31 9.09 3.35
C LEU A 173 -16.84 9.08 3.58
N GLU A 174 -17.63 8.71 2.57
CA GLU A 174 -19.08 8.55 2.69
C GLU A 174 -19.43 7.47 3.73
N ALA A 175 -18.81 6.30 3.65
CA ALA A 175 -19.01 5.22 4.61
C ALA A 175 -18.61 5.63 6.04
N LEU A 176 -17.46 6.30 6.19
CA LEU A 176 -16.98 6.82 7.49
C LEU A 176 -17.92 7.89 8.05
N SER A 177 -18.57 8.70 7.21
CA SER A 177 -19.55 9.70 7.67
C SER A 177 -20.80 9.09 8.30
N ARG A 178 -21.12 7.84 7.95
CA ARG A 178 -22.25 7.06 8.50
C ARG A 178 -21.81 6.12 9.62
N SER A 179 -20.52 6.12 10.00
CA SER A 179 -19.96 5.22 11.00
C SER A 179 -20.47 5.50 12.42
N ASN A 180 -20.87 4.43 13.10
CA ASN A 180 -21.28 4.45 14.50
C ASN A 180 -20.16 4.00 15.45
N ILE A 181 -18.97 3.73 14.92
CA ILE A 181 -17.83 3.28 15.74
C ILE A 181 -17.42 4.42 16.67
N ARG A 182 -17.36 4.13 17.97
CA ARG A 182 -16.92 5.07 19.02
C ARG A 182 -15.75 4.52 19.84
N LYS A 183 -15.42 3.25 19.65
CA LYS A 183 -14.36 2.56 20.39
C LYS A 183 -13.57 1.67 19.44
N VAL A 184 -12.25 1.77 19.48
CA VAL A 184 -11.35 0.84 18.80
C VAL A 184 -10.51 0.11 19.85
N LEU A 185 -10.44 -1.22 19.76
CA LEU A 185 -9.64 -2.08 20.63
C LEU A 185 -8.42 -2.58 19.87
N LEU A 186 -7.22 -2.24 20.31
CA LEU A 186 -5.97 -2.79 19.75
C LEU A 186 -5.48 -3.95 20.62
N VAL A 187 -5.60 -5.16 20.10
CA VAL A 187 -5.28 -6.39 20.84
C VAL A 187 -3.90 -6.90 20.42
N GLY A 188 -2.97 -6.91 21.37
CA GLY A 188 -1.64 -7.49 21.20
C GLY A 188 -1.55 -8.89 21.81
N ARG A 189 -0.82 -9.78 21.14
CA ARG A 189 -0.48 -11.11 21.70
C ARG A 189 0.67 -11.09 22.72
N ARG A 190 1.34 -9.95 22.88
CA ARG A 190 2.50 -9.73 23.78
C ARG A 190 2.29 -8.43 24.56
N GLY A 191 3.21 -8.10 25.47
CA GLY A 191 3.13 -6.90 26.30
C GLY A 191 3.61 -5.62 25.61
N PRO A 192 3.52 -4.48 26.31
CA PRO A 192 3.84 -3.16 25.76
C PRO A 192 5.27 -3.03 25.20
N LEU A 193 6.25 -3.68 25.82
CA LEU A 193 7.65 -3.68 25.35
C LEU A 193 7.84 -4.36 23.98
N GLN A 194 6.84 -5.10 23.50
CA GLN A 194 6.89 -5.79 22.21
C GLN A 194 5.93 -5.18 21.17
N ALA A 195 5.33 -4.04 21.48
CA ALA A 195 4.55 -3.27 20.53
C ALA A 195 5.44 -2.82 19.36
N ALA A 196 4.88 -2.84 18.15
CA ALA A 196 5.58 -2.55 16.91
C ALA A 196 5.21 -1.18 16.31
N PHE A 197 4.36 -0.40 17.00
CA PHE A 197 4.10 0.98 16.61
C PHE A 197 5.26 1.88 17.05
N THR A 198 5.46 2.96 16.31
CA THR A 198 6.51 3.95 16.57
C THR A 198 5.93 5.19 17.25
N SER A 199 6.77 5.97 17.93
CA SER A 199 6.37 7.10 18.78
C SER A 199 5.88 8.36 18.04
N LYS A 200 5.77 8.33 16.71
CA LYS A 200 5.39 9.48 15.88
C LYS A 200 3.87 9.57 15.75
#